data_AF-A0A960LHP5-F1
#
_entry.id   AF-A0A960LHP5-F1
#
_cell.length_a   1.000
_cell.length_b   1.000
_cell.length_c   1.000
_cell.angle_alpha   90.00
_cell.angle_beta   90.00
_cell.angle_gamma   90.00
#
_symmetry.space_group_name_H-M   'P 1'
#
loop_
_entity.id
_entity.type
_entity.pdbx_description
1 polymer ?
#
loop_
_entity_poly.entity_id
_entity_poly.type
_entity_poly.pdbx_seq_one_letter_code
_entity_poly.pdbx_strand_id
1 'polypeptide(L)'
;MARWKAIRSFISITCLATGSFLYLLFRSKSLLMFRWADSIGLNSQIEAARMWIHDVNVQLPIWAIYSMPYALWVLAYMIAIDVIWDGARIFARHVWFWSVPVAAVLSELAQGLHMIPGRFDLTDLASIALASLLGFGVSNVTRQREGIAAL
;
A
#
# COMPACT_ATOMS: atom_id res chain seq x y z
N MET A 1 19.47 -7.11 -15.16
CA MET A 1 18.75 -7.44 -13.91
C MET A 1 18.74 -6.27 -12.91
N ALA A 2 19.90 -5.70 -12.53
CA ALA A 2 19.98 -4.60 -11.55
C ALA A 2 19.08 -3.37 -11.84
N ARG A 3 19.06 -2.88 -13.09
CA ARG A 3 18.22 -1.73 -13.49
C ARG A 3 16.72 -1.97 -13.26
N TRP A 4 16.22 -3.16 -13.56
CA TRP A 4 14.81 -3.51 -13.37
C TRP A 4 14.43 -3.61 -11.90
N LYS A 5 15.33 -4.18 -11.09
CA LYS A 5 15.17 -4.24 -9.64
C LYS A 5 15.08 -2.83 -9.05
N ALA A 6 15.96 -1.92 -9.46
CA ALA A 6 15.93 -0.52 -9.02
C ALA A 6 14.62 0.20 -9.40
N ILE A 7 14.12 -0.01 -10.62
CA ILE A 7 12.83 0.58 -11.06
C ILE A 7 11.68 0.08 -10.18
N ARG A 8 11.59 -1.23 -9.91
CA ARG A 8 10.55 -1.80 -9.03
C ARG A 8 10.65 -1.25 -7.61
N SER A 9 11.86 -1.16 -7.05
CA SER A 9 12.08 -0.54 -5.74
C SER A 9 11.58 0.91 -5.71
N PHE A 10 11.91 1.69 -6.74
CA PHE A 10 11.47 3.09 -6.83
C PHE A 10 9.95 3.22 -6.92
N ILE A 11 9.29 2.37 -7.72
CA ILE A 11 7.82 2.32 -7.82
C ILE A 11 7.22 1.97 -6.45
N SER A 12 7.73 0.94 -5.79
CA SER A 12 7.27 0.53 -4.46
C SER A 12 7.36 1.65 -3.43
N ILE A 13 8.50 2.35 -3.38
CA ILE A 13 8.73 3.46 -2.44
C ILE A 13 7.77 4.61 -2.76
N THR A 14 7.57 4.92 -4.04
CA THR A 14 6.65 5.98 -4.48
C THR A 14 5.22 5.65 -4.09
N CYS A 15 4.76 4.41 -4.30
CA CYS A 15 3.42 3.99 -3.88
C CYS A 15 3.25 4.12 -2.36
N LEU A 16 4.22 3.62 -1.57
CA LEU A 16 4.18 3.70 -0.12
C LEU A 16 4.13 5.15 0.37
N ALA A 17 4.99 6.01 -0.19
CA ALA A 17 5.06 7.42 0.16
C ALA A 17 3.74 8.13 -0.18
N THR A 18 3.23 7.98 -1.40
CA THR A 18 1.96 8.60 -1.82
C THR A 18 0.79 8.15 -0.96
N GLY A 19 0.66 6.84 -0.68
CA GLY A 19 -0.39 6.34 0.19
C GLY A 19 -0.29 6.92 1.60
N SER A 20 0.92 7.00 2.14
CA SER A 20 1.18 7.58 3.46
C SER A 20 0.88 9.08 3.51
N PHE A 21 1.25 9.84 2.48
CA PHE A 21 0.93 11.26 2.38
C PHE A 21 -0.58 11.50 2.32
N LEU A 22 -1.29 10.80 1.42
CA LEU A 22 -2.75 10.90 1.35
C LEU A 22 -3.41 10.60 2.70
N TYR A 23 -2.92 9.57 3.38
CA TYR A 23 -3.44 9.19 4.70
C TYR A 23 -3.20 10.28 5.75
N LEU A 24 -1.96 10.72 5.93
CA LEU A 24 -1.59 11.68 6.98
C LEU A 24 -2.24 13.06 6.76
N LEU A 25 -2.42 13.46 5.51
CA LEU A 25 -2.90 14.79 5.17
C LEU A 25 -4.44 14.89 5.25
N PHE A 26 -5.15 13.86 4.76
CA PHE A 26 -6.60 13.94 4.56
C PHE A 26 -7.43 13.11 5.58
N ARG A 27 -6.84 12.12 6.27
CA ARG A 27 -7.61 11.26 7.21
C ARG A 27 -7.75 11.83 8.62
N SER A 28 -8.77 11.39 9.35
CA SER A 28 -9.02 11.80 10.74
C SER A 28 -7.82 11.52 11.67
N LYS A 29 -7.56 12.47 12.60
CA LYS A 29 -6.50 12.37 13.63
C LYS A 29 -6.77 11.30 14.69
N SER A 30 -7.99 10.78 14.78
CA SER A 30 -8.35 9.73 15.75
C SER A 30 -7.70 8.38 15.43
N LEU A 31 -7.09 8.22 14.26
CA LEU A 31 -6.49 6.98 13.80
C LEU A 31 -5.16 6.70 14.51
N LEU A 32 -4.86 5.41 14.67
CA LEU A 32 -3.67 4.93 15.40
C LEU A 32 -2.38 5.59 14.91
N MET A 33 -2.19 5.75 13.59
CA MET A 33 -0.99 6.34 12.98
C MET A 33 -0.62 7.71 13.57
N PHE A 34 -1.59 8.55 13.94
CA PHE A 34 -1.30 9.87 14.52
C PHE A 34 -0.71 9.76 15.93
N ARG A 35 -1.05 8.72 16.69
CA ARG A 35 -0.39 8.43 17.98
C ARG A 35 1.07 8.01 17.78
N TRP A 36 1.33 7.24 16.73
CA TRP A 36 2.71 6.88 16.37
C TRP A 36 3.50 8.11 15.93
N ALA A 37 2.92 8.95 15.07
CA ALA A 37 3.55 10.19 14.62
C ALA A 37 3.86 11.14 15.79
N ASP A 38 2.94 11.24 16.75
CA ASP A 38 3.15 12.02 17.97
C ASP A 38 4.30 11.47 18.82
N SER A 39 4.37 10.14 18.98
CA SER A 39 5.45 9.48 19.74
C SER A 39 6.86 9.72 19.19
N ILE A 40 6.98 10.00 17.89
CA ILE A 40 8.26 10.31 17.23
C ILE A 40 8.43 11.81 16.94
N GLY A 41 7.55 12.66 17.47
CA GLY A 41 7.65 14.13 17.35
C GLY A 41 7.34 14.69 15.97
N LEU A 42 6.60 13.96 15.12
CA LEU A 42 6.22 14.39 13.76
C LEU A 42 4.90 15.16 13.70
N ASN A 43 4.22 15.34 14.83
CA ASN A 43 2.87 15.90 14.86
C ASN A 43 2.84 17.34 14.32
N SER A 44 3.79 18.20 14.71
CA SER A 44 3.83 19.60 14.26
C SER A 44 4.04 19.75 12.75
N GLN A 45 4.87 18.89 12.14
CA GLN A 45 5.12 18.89 10.70
C GLN A 45 3.90 18.41 9.93
N ILE A 46 3.21 17.39 10.43
CA ILE A 46 1.95 16.91 9.84
C ILE A 46 0.89 18.01 9.91
N GLU A 47 0.75 18.69 11.05
CA GLU A 47 -0.21 19.79 11.19
C GLU A 47 0.10 20.96 10.25
N ALA A 48 1.37 21.36 10.12
CA ALA A 48 1.78 22.39 9.17
C ALA A 48 1.42 22.02 7.73
N ALA A 49 1.66 20.78 7.32
CA ALA A 49 1.32 20.31 5.98
C ALA A 49 -0.21 20.27 5.74
N ARG A 50 -1.00 19.91 6.77
CA ARG A 50 -2.47 19.90 6.69
C ARG A 50 -3.07 21.28 6.60
N MET A 51 -2.55 22.25 7.37
CA MET A 51 -2.95 23.65 7.26
C MET A 51 -2.69 24.19 5.86
N TRP A 52 -1.49 23.93 5.31
CA TRP A 52 -1.16 24.35 3.95
C TRP A 52 -2.13 23.79 2.90
N ILE A 53 -2.47 22.49 2.99
CA ILE A 53 -3.44 21.85 2.08
C ILE A 53 -4.84 22.43 2.20
N HIS A 54 -5.25 22.76 3.43
CA HIS A 54 -6.53 23.41 3.68
C HIS A 54 -6.54 24.82 3.07
N ASP A 55 -5.46 25.59 3.20
CA ASP A 55 -5.33 26.94 2.65
C ASP A 55 -5.35 26.96 1.12
N VAL A 56 -4.75 25.96 0.45
CA VAL A 56 -4.82 25.81 -1.00
C VAL A 56 -6.11 25.12 -1.50
N ASN A 57 -7.04 24.80 -0.61
CA ASN A 57 -8.35 24.20 -0.88
C ASN A 57 -8.28 22.98 -1.83
N VAL A 58 -7.33 22.07 -1.57
CA VAL A 58 -7.21 20.84 -2.36
C VAL A 58 -8.38 19.91 -2.03
N GLN A 59 -9.22 19.65 -3.03
CA GLN A 59 -10.34 18.73 -2.92
C GLN A 59 -10.01 17.43 -3.65
N LEU A 60 -10.06 16.32 -2.92
CA LEU A 60 -9.91 14.97 -3.47
C LEU A 60 -11.25 14.23 -3.38
N PRO A 61 -11.54 13.35 -4.35
CA PRO A 61 -12.72 12.50 -4.27
C PRO A 61 -12.60 11.55 -3.07
N ILE A 62 -13.74 11.19 -2.48
CA ILE A 62 -13.82 10.36 -1.26
C ILE A 62 -13.02 9.06 -1.42
N TRP A 63 -13.14 8.35 -2.55
CA TRP A 63 -12.39 7.11 -2.78
C TRP A 63 -10.86 7.31 -2.73
N ALA A 64 -10.35 8.47 -3.16
CA ALA A 64 -8.92 8.77 -3.14
C ALA A 64 -8.40 9.06 -1.72
N ILE A 65 -9.26 9.56 -0.84
CA ILE A 65 -8.92 9.77 0.58
C ILE A 65 -9.06 8.47 1.36
N TYR A 66 -10.12 7.71 1.09
CA TYR A 66 -10.52 6.60 1.95
C TYR A 66 -9.95 5.24 1.51
N SER A 67 -9.89 4.95 0.22
CA SER A 67 -9.52 3.63 -0.32
C SER A 67 -8.13 3.58 -0.96
N MET A 68 -7.74 4.66 -1.65
CA MET A 68 -6.47 4.73 -2.38
C MET A 68 -5.21 4.56 -1.51
N PRO A 69 -5.11 5.14 -0.30
CA PRO A 69 -3.95 4.89 0.56
C PRO A 69 -3.71 3.41 0.80
N TYR A 70 -4.80 2.67 1.06
CA TYR A 70 -4.73 1.26 1.38
C TYR A 70 -4.31 0.42 0.18
N ALA A 71 -4.90 0.71 -0.99
CA ALA A 71 -4.52 0.08 -2.26
C ALA A 71 -3.03 0.28 -2.58
N LEU A 72 -2.52 1.51 -2.40
CA LEU A 72 -1.13 1.84 -2.64
C LEU A 72 -0.18 1.12 -1.69
N TRP A 73 -0.56 0.96 -0.41
CA TRP A 73 0.24 0.19 0.55
C TRP A 73 0.30 -1.30 0.20
N VAL A 74 -0.82 -1.90 -0.19
CA VAL A 74 -0.86 -3.31 -0.64
C VAL A 74 0.02 -3.50 -1.88
N LEU A 75 -0.11 -2.63 -2.88
CA LEU A 75 0.70 -2.68 -4.10
C LEU A 75 2.19 -2.49 -3.79
N ALA A 76 2.54 -1.48 -2.97
CA ALA A 76 3.91 -1.24 -2.54
C ALA A 76 4.50 -2.47 -1.85
N TYR A 77 3.76 -3.07 -0.90
CA TYR A 77 4.20 -4.26 -0.20
C TYR A 77 4.48 -5.43 -1.15
N MET A 78 3.56 -5.72 -2.07
CA MET A 78 3.74 -6.84 -3.00
C MET A 78 4.97 -6.66 -3.89
N ILE A 79 5.20 -5.45 -4.40
CA ILE A 79 6.40 -5.13 -5.20
C ILE A 79 7.65 -5.24 -4.33
N ALA A 80 7.63 -4.75 -3.10
CA ALA A 80 8.76 -4.83 -2.17
C ALA A 80 9.16 -6.29 -1.88
N ILE A 81 8.18 -7.15 -1.57
CA ILE A 81 8.45 -8.58 -1.34
C ILE A 81 8.99 -9.25 -2.60
N ASP A 82 8.44 -8.94 -3.78
CA ASP A 82 8.94 -9.47 -5.05
C ASP A 82 10.42 -9.07 -5.30
N VAL A 83 10.80 -7.84 -4.93
CA VAL A 83 12.18 -7.34 -5.01
C VAL A 83 13.10 -7.97 -3.96
N ILE A 84 12.64 -8.14 -2.72
CA ILE A 84 13.45 -8.75 -1.63
C ILE A 84 13.80 -10.19 -2.01
N TRP A 85 12.84 -10.94 -2.54
CA TRP A 85 12.99 -12.34 -2.91
C TRP A 85 13.25 -12.56 -4.41
N ASP A 86 13.76 -11.55 -5.11
CA ASP A 86 14.08 -11.60 -6.54
C ASP A 86 15.01 -12.79 -6.85
N GLY A 87 14.66 -13.61 -7.85
CA GLY A 87 15.37 -14.86 -8.17
C GLY A 87 15.20 -16.04 -7.19
N ALA A 88 14.55 -15.86 -6.03
CA ALA A 88 14.35 -16.93 -5.06
C ALA A 88 13.13 -17.79 -5.39
N ARG A 89 13.33 -19.09 -5.63
CA ARG A 89 12.25 -20.07 -5.90
C ARG A 89 11.82 -20.85 -4.66
N ILE A 90 11.59 -20.13 -3.56
CA ILE A 90 11.23 -20.74 -2.27
C ILE A 90 9.75 -20.54 -1.94
N PHE A 91 9.16 -21.49 -1.21
CA PHE A 91 7.77 -21.41 -0.76
C PHE A 91 7.52 -20.15 0.10
N ALA A 92 8.48 -19.79 0.96
CA ALA A 92 8.37 -18.62 1.84
C ALA A 92 8.10 -17.32 1.06
N ARG A 93 8.64 -17.15 -0.15
CA ARG A 93 8.35 -15.99 -1.02
C ARG A 93 6.85 -15.88 -1.29
N HIS A 94 6.17 -16.99 -1.61
CA HIS A 94 4.73 -16.98 -1.91
C HIS A 94 3.90 -16.65 -0.68
N VAL A 95 4.29 -17.19 0.49
CA VAL A 95 3.63 -16.89 1.77
C VAL A 95 3.73 -15.40 2.07
N TRP A 96 4.93 -14.83 2.03
CA TRP A 96 5.12 -13.40 2.28
C TRP A 96 4.40 -12.55 1.24
N PHE A 97 4.48 -12.89 -0.04
CA PHE A 97 3.87 -12.13 -1.12
C PHE A 97 2.35 -11.97 -0.96
N TRP A 98 1.67 -13.03 -0.51
CA TRP A 98 0.21 -13.02 -0.31
C TRP A 98 -0.24 -12.61 1.09
N SER A 99 0.67 -12.50 2.06
CA SER A 99 0.31 -12.26 3.46
C SER A 99 -0.51 -10.97 3.66
N VAL A 100 -0.04 -9.83 3.13
CA VAL A 100 -0.73 -8.54 3.28
C VAL A 100 -2.02 -8.46 2.44
N PRO A 101 -2.06 -8.86 1.15
CA PRO A 101 -3.32 -8.92 0.41
C PRO A 101 -4.40 -9.76 1.10
N VAL A 102 -4.04 -10.93 1.61
CA VAL A 102 -4.98 -11.81 2.33
C VAL A 102 -5.42 -11.16 3.63
N ALA A 103 -4.48 -10.64 4.44
CA ALA A 103 -4.82 -9.94 5.66
C ALA A 103 -5.75 -8.74 5.41
N ALA A 104 -5.54 -8.03 4.31
CA ALA A 104 -6.35 -6.87 3.93
C ALA A 104 -7.80 -7.23 3.57
N VAL A 105 -7.98 -8.26 2.76
CA VAL A 105 -9.32 -8.78 2.44
C VAL A 105 -9.99 -9.31 3.70
N LEU A 106 -9.27 -10.08 4.53
CA LEU A 106 -9.83 -10.62 5.77
C LEU A 106 -10.21 -9.52 6.76
N SER A 107 -9.44 -8.42 6.84
CA SER A 107 -9.82 -7.29 7.71
C SER A 107 -11.10 -6.60 7.23
N GLU A 108 -11.30 -6.42 5.93
CA GLU A 108 -12.55 -5.84 5.42
C GLU A 108 -13.74 -6.77 5.69
N LEU A 109 -13.60 -8.07 5.43
CA LEU A 109 -14.65 -9.05 5.74
C LEU A 109 -14.96 -9.08 7.25
N ALA A 110 -13.94 -9.01 8.11
CA ALA A 110 -14.11 -8.97 9.56
C ALA A 110 -14.86 -7.70 10.02
N GLN A 111 -14.62 -6.54 9.38
CA GLN A 111 -15.40 -5.32 9.64
C GLN A 111 -16.86 -5.50 9.23
N GLY A 112 -17.12 -6.17 8.10
CA GLY A 112 -18.49 -6.49 7.63
C GLY A 112 -19.25 -7.46 8.54
N LEU A 113 -18.53 -8.34 9.23
CA LEU A 113 -19.06 -9.23 10.26
C LEU A 113 -19.09 -8.61 11.66
N HIS A 114 -18.71 -7.32 11.80
CA HIS A 114 -18.60 -6.59 13.07
C HIS A 114 -17.64 -7.24 14.09
N MET A 115 -16.68 -8.05 13.63
CA MET A 115 -15.67 -8.70 14.49
C MET A 115 -14.58 -7.71 14.93
N ILE A 116 -14.28 -6.72 14.10
CA ILE A 116 -13.31 -5.67 14.39
C ILE A 116 -13.92 -4.29 14.11
N PRO A 117 -13.48 -3.23 14.81
CA PRO A 117 -13.97 -1.87 14.57
C PRO A 117 -13.58 -1.39 13.17
N GLY A 118 -14.54 -0.87 12.43
CA GLY A 118 -14.35 -0.34 11.09
C GLY A 118 -15.67 -0.26 10.32
N ARG A 119 -15.60 0.12 9.05
CA ARG A 119 -16.75 0.19 8.15
C ARG A 119 -16.41 -0.62 6.92
N PHE A 120 -17.16 -1.70 6.71
CA PHE A 120 -17.10 -2.45 5.46
C PHE A 120 -17.38 -1.53 4.27
N ASP A 121 -16.43 -1.45 3.34
CA ASP A 121 -16.55 -0.68 2.10
C ASP A 121 -16.18 -1.55 0.89
N LEU A 122 -17.14 -1.68 -0.04
CA LEU A 122 -16.91 -2.39 -1.31
C LEU A 122 -15.82 -1.71 -2.16
N THR A 123 -15.65 -0.39 -2.01
CA THR A 123 -14.60 0.38 -2.67
C THR A 123 -13.22 -0.02 -2.16
N ASP A 124 -13.08 -0.30 -0.87
CA ASP A 124 -11.83 -0.78 -0.27
C ASP A 124 -11.50 -2.17 -0.78
N LEU A 125 -12.46 -3.10 -0.80
CA LEU A 125 -12.28 -4.43 -1.38
C LEU A 125 -11.89 -4.40 -2.86
N ALA A 126 -12.59 -3.59 -3.67
CA ALA A 126 -12.28 -3.45 -5.09
C ALA A 126 -10.87 -2.87 -5.30
N SER A 127 -10.47 -1.91 -4.46
CA SER A 127 -9.15 -1.28 -4.53
C SER A 127 -8.02 -2.25 -4.12
N ILE A 128 -8.24 -3.06 -3.08
CA ILE A 128 -7.30 -4.13 -2.66
C ILE A 128 -7.18 -5.19 -3.75
N ALA A 129 -8.30 -5.61 -4.35
CA ALA A 129 -8.30 -6.59 -5.44
C ALA A 129 -7.52 -6.06 -6.65
N LEU A 130 -7.77 -4.82 -7.06
CA LEU A 130 -7.05 -4.18 -8.16
C LEU A 130 -5.55 -4.08 -7.87
N ALA A 131 -5.16 -3.58 -6.69
CA ALA A 131 -3.76 -3.51 -6.26
C ALA A 131 -3.09 -4.90 -6.29
N SER A 132 -3.81 -5.92 -5.83
CA SER A 132 -3.31 -7.30 -5.80
C SER A 132 -3.09 -7.87 -7.20
N LEU A 133 -4.02 -7.62 -8.13
CA LEU A 133 -3.89 -8.01 -9.52
C LEU A 133 -2.70 -7.32 -10.19
N LEU A 134 -2.52 -6.02 -9.95
CA LEU A 134 -1.37 -5.26 -10.48
C LEU A 134 -0.05 -5.78 -9.91
N GLY A 135 0.05 -5.98 -8.60
CA GLY A 135 1.23 -6.52 -7.94
C GLY A 135 1.60 -7.92 -8.46
N PHE A 136 0.60 -8.79 -8.63
CA PHE A 136 0.79 -10.11 -9.22
C PHE A 136 1.25 -10.04 -10.68
N GLY A 137 0.67 -9.13 -11.48
CA GLY A 137 1.10 -8.86 -12.86
C GLY A 137 2.57 -8.46 -12.96
N VAL A 138 3.01 -7.50 -12.13
CA VAL A 138 4.42 -7.08 -12.07
C VAL A 138 5.36 -8.24 -11.72
N SER A 139 4.95 -9.09 -10.77
CA SER A 139 5.73 -10.28 -10.38
C SER A 139 5.82 -11.31 -11.51
N ASN A 140 4.76 -11.52 -12.29
CA ASN A 140 4.78 -12.45 -13.43
C ASN A 140 5.65 -11.95 -14.58
N VAL A 141 5.58 -10.66 -14.92
CA VAL A 141 6.47 -10.06 -15.92
C VAL A 141 7.94 -10.23 -15.53
N THR A 142 8.26 -10.08 -14.24
CA THR A 142 9.62 -10.30 -13.74
C THR A 142 10.04 -11.76 -13.93
N ARG A 143 9.20 -12.72 -13.53
CA ARG A 143 9.50 -14.16 -13.70
C ARG A 143 9.71 -14.56 -15.16
N GLN A 144 8.94 -13.99 -16.09
CA GLN A 144 9.15 -14.22 -17.52
C GLN A 144 10.51 -13.69 -17.99
N ARG A 145 10.93 -12.50 -17.54
CA ARG A 145 12.24 -11.93 -17.86
C ARG A 145 13.40 -12.78 -17.33
N GLU A 146 13.26 -13.34 -16.13
CA GLU A 146 14.25 -14.26 -15.57
C GLU A 146 14.33 -15.58 -16.36
N GLY A 147 13.18 -16.12 -16.79
CA GLY A 147 13.12 -17.32 -17.60
C GLY A 147 13.79 -17.15 -18.98
N ILE A 148 13.55 -16.02 -19.65
CA ILE A 148 14.19 -15.71 -20.94
C ILE A 148 15.71 -15.52 -20.79
N ALA A 149 16.17 -14.90 -19.71
CA ALA A 149 17.59 -14.67 -19.47
C ALA A 149 18.39 -15.96 -19.12
N ALA A 150 17.70 -17.07 -18.86
CA ALA A 150 18.30 -18.36 -18.54
C ALA A 150 18.41 -19.32 -19.75
N LEU A 151 17.92 -18.90 -20.93
CA LEU A 151 18.03 -19.59 -22.23
C LEU A 151 19.16 -19.00 -23.06
#